data_AF-A0AA39KV76-F1
#
_entry.id   AF-A0AA39KV76-F1
#
_cell.length_a   1.000
_cell.length_b   1.000
_cell.length_c   1.000
_cell.angle_alpha   90.00
_cell.angle_beta   90.00
_cell.angle_gamma   90.00
#
_symmetry.space_group_name_H-M   'P 1'
#
loop_
_entity.id
_entity.type
_entity.pdbx_description
1 polymer ?
#
loop_
_entity_poly.entity_id
_entity_poly.type
_entity_poly.pdbx_seq_one_letter_code
_entity_poly.pdbx_strand_id
1 'polypeptide(L)'
;MALRGTKTDTCKEKRMCIRNFQNISTIDQLMGRDSSPLDMMHSSIMNSSTPSPPVGVAYYCDIHRDAHKFYCQTCNKLLCDDCDTHHHRGHTTVHLMEAIESAGIQANQVLKDAKLGITALKEDLDAVQTVAETLENKARQATTDVMVYMRRLVSAIEARENELLARIEKARLMKYAALEARSDYLKKSLCRLSITIDRLVEAMDSFAVDSNSLDILLFKDMASAEVITIFLLFPT
;
A
#
# COMPACT_ATOMS: atom_id res chain seq x y z
N MET A 1 25.11 20.33 41.32
CA MET A 1 25.39 20.05 39.91
C MET A 1 24.22 19.27 39.33
N ALA A 2 23.34 19.93 38.57
CA ALA A 2 22.14 19.34 37.99
C ALA A 2 22.39 19.03 36.51
N LEU A 3 22.39 17.75 36.13
CA LEU A 3 22.35 17.34 34.73
C LEU A 3 20.88 17.08 34.35
N ARG A 4 20.30 18.07 33.66
CA ARG A 4 19.03 17.95 32.94
C ARG A 4 19.25 17.07 31.71
N GLY A 5 18.70 15.87 31.72
CA GLY A 5 18.51 15.06 30.52
C GLY A 5 17.32 15.60 29.73
N THR A 6 17.60 16.17 28.56
CA THR A 6 16.62 16.67 27.60
C THR A 6 15.80 15.50 27.03
N LYS A 7 14.55 15.37 27.50
CA LYS A 7 13.50 14.59 26.82
C LYS A 7 12.90 15.46 25.72
N THR A 8 13.55 15.58 24.57
CA THR A 8 12.94 16.21 23.40
C THR A 8 13.30 15.42 22.15
N ASP A 9 12.26 15.13 21.35
CA ASP A 9 12.28 14.97 19.89
C ASP A 9 12.11 13.60 19.22
N THR A 10 11.94 12.47 19.93
CA THR A 10 11.60 11.20 19.23
C THR A 10 10.10 11.04 18.90
N CYS A 11 9.22 11.86 19.47
CA CYS A 11 7.76 11.78 19.24
C CYS A 11 7.27 12.63 18.04
N LYS A 12 8.01 13.70 17.67
CA LYS A 12 7.62 14.58 16.56
C LYS A 12 7.99 13.99 15.19
N GLU A 13 9.13 13.30 15.08
CA GLU A 13 9.54 12.63 13.84
C GLU A 13 8.64 11.43 13.49
N LYS A 14 8.15 10.68 14.49
CA LYS A 14 7.19 9.57 14.26
C LYS A 14 5.86 10.03 13.63
N ARG A 15 5.44 11.28 13.85
CA ARG A 15 4.22 11.84 13.22
C ARG A 15 4.45 12.33 11.79
N MET A 16 5.69 12.65 11.40
CA MET A 16 6.01 13.21 10.08
C MET A 16 6.02 12.14 8.99
N CYS A 17 6.51 10.93 9.28
CA CYS A 17 6.48 9.81 8.32
C CYS A 17 5.07 9.31 7.98
N ILE A 18 4.10 9.45 8.90
CA ILE A 18 2.70 9.03 8.65
C ILE A 18 2.00 10.01 7.70
N ARG A 19 2.29 11.32 7.79
CA ARG A 19 1.66 12.33 6.93
C ARG A 19 2.05 12.21 5.46
N ASN A 20 3.28 11.80 5.16
CA ASN A 20 3.71 11.57 3.77
C ASN A 20 2.99 10.38 3.10
N PHE A 21 2.41 9.45 3.86
CA PHE A 21 1.62 8.33 3.31
C PHE A 21 0.17 8.72 2.96
N GLN A 22 -0.36 9.81 3.51
CA GLN A 22 -1.70 10.31 3.17
C GLN A 22 -1.76 10.98 1.80
N ASN A 23 -0.60 11.25 1.15
CA ASN A 23 -0.56 11.78 -0.21
C ASN A 23 -0.81 10.72 -1.30
N ILE A 24 -0.77 9.42 -0.96
CA ILE A 24 -1.07 8.35 -1.93
C ILE A 24 -2.57 8.29 -2.23
N SER A 25 -3.44 8.56 -1.26
CA SER A 25 -4.90 8.68 -1.52
C SER A 25 -5.26 9.86 -2.42
N THR A 26 -4.36 10.83 -2.60
CA THR A 26 -4.56 11.97 -3.50
C THR A 26 -4.29 11.59 -4.97
N ILE A 27 -3.51 10.53 -5.23
CA ILE A 27 -3.31 10.00 -6.59
C ILE A 27 -4.58 9.31 -7.09
N ASP A 28 -5.29 8.58 -6.22
CA ASP A 28 -6.61 7.99 -6.54
C ASP A 28 -7.65 9.05 -6.94
N GLN A 29 -7.52 10.30 -6.46
CA GLN A 29 -8.42 11.41 -6.79
C GLN A 29 -8.12 12.10 -8.13
N LEU A 30 -6.96 11.86 -8.75
CA LEU A 30 -6.58 12.52 -10.01
C LEU A 30 -7.02 11.77 -11.27
N MET A 31 -7.50 10.53 -11.15
CA MET A 31 -7.92 9.70 -12.29
C MET A 31 -9.44 9.45 -12.35
N GLY A 32 -10.21 10.03 -11.42
CA GLY A 32 -11.65 9.87 -11.35
C GLY A 32 -12.42 11.10 -11.82
N ARG A 33 -12.49 11.32 -13.14
CA ARG A 33 -13.52 12.16 -13.80
C ARG A 33 -13.44 12.01 -15.32
N ASP A 34 -14.29 11.14 -15.85
CA ASP A 34 -15.31 11.48 -16.85
C ASP A 34 -15.85 10.20 -17.48
N SER A 35 -17.01 9.77 -17.01
CA SER A 35 -17.90 8.93 -17.80
C SER A 35 -19.31 9.47 -17.62
N SER A 36 -19.62 10.45 -18.47
CA SER A 36 -20.98 10.89 -18.78
C SER A 36 -21.77 9.74 -19.45
N PRO A 37 -23.11 9.82 -19.43
CA PRO A 37 -24.00 8.67 -19.45
C PRO A 37 -24.19 8.10 -20.86
N LEU A 38 -23.85 6.84 -21.06
CA LEU A 38 -24.29 6.04 -22.21
C LEU A 38 -25.53 5.21 -21.89
N ASP A 39 -26.41 5.72 -21.03
CA ASP A 39 -27.78 5.21 -20.87
C ASP A 39 -28.74 6.01 -21.76
N MET A 40 -28.53 6.00 -23.08
CA MET A 40 -29.55 6.48 -24.00
C MET A 40 -29.42 5.92 -25.42
N MET A 41 -29.63 4.61 -25.57
CA MET A 41 -30.21 4.06 -26.80
C MET A 41 -30.97 2.75 -26.49
N HIS A 42 -32.08 2.87 -25.76
CA HIS A 42 -33.19 1.94 -25.98
C HIS A 42 -33.83 2.34 -27.31
N SER A 43 -33.37 1.76 -28.41
CA SER A 43 -34.13 1.78 -29.66
C SER A 43 -35.35 0.91 -29.45
N SER A 44 -36.50 1.56 -29.23
CA SER A 44 -37.80 0.96 -29.40
C SER A 44 -37.82 0.25 -30.75
N ILE A 45 -37.83 -1.08 -30.72
CA ILE A 45 -38.14 -1.90 -31.88
C ILE A 45 -39.60 -1.60 -32.21
N MET A 46 -39.84 -0.60 -33.04
CA MET A 46 -41.07 -0.50 -33.78
C MET A 46 -41.11 -1.73 -34.67
N ASN A 47 -42.03 -2.64 -34.35
CA ASN A 47 -42.46 -3.71 -35.24
C ASN A 47 -43.03 -3.05 -36.51
N SER A 48 -42.17 -2.74 -37.47
CA SER A 48 -42.58 -2.34 -38.81
C SER A 48 -42.86 -3.63 -39.57
N SER A 49 -44.14 -3.93 -39.69
CA SER A 49 -44.69 -4.75 -40.76
C SER A 49 -43.91 -4.46 -42.03
N THR A 50 -43.20 -5.46 -42.56
CA THR A 50 -42.53 -5.37 -43.86
C THR A 50 -43.54 -4.89 -44.89
N PRO A 51 -43.40 -3.70 -45.50
CA PRO A 51 -44.13 -3.40 -46.70
C PRO A 51 -43.48 -4.26 -47.79
N SER A 52 -44.25 -5.16 -48.37
CA SER A 52 -43.94 -5.71 -49.69
C SER A 52 -43.52 -4.57 -50.63
N PRO A 53 -42.50 -4.76 -51.49
CA PRO A 53 -42.02 -3.70 -52.37
C PRO A 53 -43.18 -3.21 -53.25
N PRO A 54 -43.42 -1.89 -53.36
CA PRO A 54 -44.36 -1.39 -54.34
C PRO A 54 -43.81 -1.77 -55.71
N VAL A 55 -44.55 -2.64 -56.39
CA VAL A 55 -44.37 -2.91 -57.81
C VAL A 55 -44.50 -1.58 -58.56
N GLY A 56 -43.40 -1.13 -59.17
CA GLY A 56 -43.41 -0.21 -60.33
C GLY A 56 -43.54 1.28 -60.06
N VAL A 57 -42.56 1.91 -59.38
CA VAL A 57 -42.31 3.35 -59.61
C VAL A 57 -41.28 3.46 -60.73
N ALA A 58 -41.74 3.74 -61.96
CA ALA A 58 -40.84 3.99 -63.08
C ALA A 58 -40.15 5.35 -62.89
N TYR A 59 -38.83 5.32 -62.69
CA TYR A 59 -38.00 6.52 -62.71
C TYR A 59 -37.68 6.86 -64.16
N TYR A 60 -38.10 8.05 -64.60
CA TYR A 60 -37.87 8.53 -65.96
C TYR A 60 -36.66 9.48 -66.01
N CYS A 61 -35.97 9.49 -67.14
CA CYS A 61 -34.91 10.43 -67.43
C CYS A 61 -35.47 11.83 -67.60
N ASP A 62 -34.91 12.80 -66.88
CA ASP A 62 -35.34 14.20 -66.94
C ASP A 62 -35.14 14.85 -68.33
N ILE A 63 -34.20 14.32 -69.13
CA ILE A 63 -33.84 14.85 -70.45
C ILE A 63 -34.66 14.18 -71.56
N HIS A 64 -34.62 12.84 -71.62
CA HIS A 64 -35.20 12.07 -72.73
C HIS A 64 -36.63 11.61 -72.46
N ARG A 65 -37.13 11.76 -71.22
CA ARG A 65 -38.45 11.30 -70.74
C ARG A 65 -38.69 9.78 -70.87
N ASP A 66 -37.63 9.02 -71.12
CA ASP A 66 -37.64 7.55 -71.17
C ASP A 66 -37.36 6.92 -69.81
N ALA A 67 -37.82 5.68 -69.60
CA ALA A 67 -37.56 4.95 -68.36
C ALA A 67 -36.06 4.63 -68.21
N HIS A 68 -35.55 4.74 -66.97
CA HIS A 68 -34.22 4.27 -66.64
C HIS A 68 -34.16 2.74 -66.69
N LYS A 69 -33.23 2.19 -67.49
CA LYS A 69 -33.02 0.75 -67.67
C LYS A 69 -31.64 0.27 -67.23
N PHE A 70 -30.67 1.19 -67.11
CA PHE A 70 -29.30 0.85 -66.74
C PHE A 70 -28.84 1.64 -65.51
N TYR A 71 -27.83 1.11 -64.83
CA TYR A 71 -27.09 1.77 -63.78
C TYR A 71 -25.62 1.87 -64.19
N CYS A 72 -25.08 3.09 -64.21
CA CYS A 72 -23.66 3.32 -64.40
C CYS A 72 -22.93 3.23 -63.06
N GLN A 73 -22.11 2.19 -62.90
CA GLN A 73 -21.31 1.95 -61.70
C GLN A 73 -20.14 2.95 -61.58
N THR A 74 -19.66 3.50 -62.69
CA THR A 74 -18.59 4.52 -62.67
C THR A 74 -19.09 5.86 -62.15
N CYS A 75 -20.33 6.24 -62.51
CA CYS A 75 -20.90 7.55 -62.16
C CYS A 75 -21.91 7.49 -61.00
N ASN A 76 -22.29 6.30 -60.56
CA ASN A 76 -23.38 6.03 -59.61
C ASN A 76 -24.72 6.68 -60.02
N LYS A 77 -25.13 6.52 -61.29
CA LYS A 77 -26.36 7.14 -61.85
C LYS A 77 -27.23 6.14 -62.60
N LEU A 78 -28.54 6.38 -62.58
CA LEU A 78 -29.53 5.68 -63.41
C LEU A 78 -29.54 6.27 -64.83
N LEU A 79 -29.66 5.42 -65.84
CA LEU A 79 -29.59 5.80 -67.27
C LEU A 79 -30.77 5.22 -68.06
N CYS A 80 -31.32 6.01 -68.99
CA CYS A 80 -32.15 5.51 -70.10
C CYS A 80 -31.26 5.11 -71.29
N ASP A 81 -31.85 4.52 -72.33
CA ASP A 81 -31.13 4.00 -73.52
C ASP A 81 -30.27 5.10 -74.20
N ASP A 82 -30.82 6.32 -74.35
CA ASP A 82 -30.11 7.46 -74.96
C ASP A 82 -28.95 7.96 -74.09
N CYS A 83 -29.10 7.96 -72.76
CA CYS A 83 -28.04 8.36 -71.83
C CYS A 83 -26.88 7.37 -71.85
N ASP A 84 -27.16 6.07 -71.88
CA ASP A 84 -26.15 5.02 -71.98
C ASP A 84 -25.34 5.14 -73.28
N THR A 85 -26.05 5.34 -74.39
CA THR A 85 -25.44 5.39 -75.74
C THR A 85 -24.61 6.66 -75.98
N HIS A 86 -25.13 7.83 -75.59
CA HIS A 86 -24.55 9.11 -76.00
C HIS A 86 -23.65 9.77 -74.93
N HIS A 87 -23.93 9.54 -73.64
CA HIS A 87 -23.31 10.30 -72.56
C HIS A 87 -22.41 9.44 -71.65
N HIS A 88 -22.62 8.12 -71.59
CA HIS A 88 -21.89 7.21 -70.71
C HIS A 88 -21.04 6.18 -71.47
N ARG A 89 -20.73 6.46 -72.74
CA ARG A 89 -19.92 5.58 -73.59
C ARG A 89 -18.52 5.37 -72.99
N GLY A 90 -18.19 4.13 -72.66
CA GLY A 90 -16.90 3.75 -72.06
C GLY A 90 -16.89 3.66 -70.53
N HIS A 91 -18.03 3.90 -69.87
CA HIS A 91 -18.20 3.61 -68.44
C HIS A 91 -18.72 2.18 -68.22
N THR A 92 -18.57 1.68 -66.99
CA THR A 92 -19.14 0.39 -66.60
C THR A 92 -20.63 0.58 -66.32
N THR A 93 -21.47 0.04 -67.19
CA THR A 93 -22.93 0.08 -67.07
C THR A 93 -23.48 -1.35 -66.99
N VAL A 94 -24.52 -1.53 -66.19
CA VAL A 94 -25.21 -2.81 -65.98
C VAL A 94 -26.71 -2.59 -66.02
N HIS A 95 -27.49 -3.65 -66.25
CA HIS A 95 -28.94 -3.52 -66.22
C HIS A 95 -29.42 -3.14 -64.82
N LEU A 96 -30.40 -2.24 -64.73
CA LEU A 96 -30.84 -1.68 -63.45
C LEU A 96 -31.33 -2.76 -62.48
N MET A 97 -32.06 -3.76 -62.97
CA MET A 97 -32.53 -4.87 -62.12
C MET A 97 -31.37 -5.69 -61.53
N GLU A 98 -30.32 -5.94 -62.31
CA GLU A 98 -29.12 -6.66 -61.87
C GLU A 98 -28.33 -5.83 -60.84
N ALA A 99 -28.22 -4.51 -61.06
CA ALA A 99 -27.61 -3.61 -60.09
C ALA A 99 -28.37 -3.58 -58.76
N ILE A 100 -29.70 -3.55 -58.80
CA ILE A 100 -30.56 -3.57 -57.60
C ILE A 100 -30.41 -4.90 -56.85
N GLU A 101 -30.43 -6.03 -57.56
CA GLU A 101 -30.26 -7.35 -56.97
C GLU A 101 -28.87 -7.49 -56.30
N SER A 102 -27.80 -7.13 -57.02
CA SER A 102 -26.44 -7.13 -56.49
C SER A 102 -26.30 -6.19 -55.29
N ALA A 103 -26.88 -4.98 -55.35
CA ALA A 103 -26.86 -4.04 -54.24
C ALA A 103 -27.60 -4.60 -53.01
N GLY A 104 -28.70 -5.32 -53.21
CA GLY A 104 -29.42 -6.01 -52.13
C GLY A 104 -28.57 -7.10 -51.45
N ILE A 105 -27.85 -7.91 -52.23
CA ILE A 105 -26.94 -8.93 -51.69
C ILE A 105 -25.79 -8.28 -50.91
N GLN A 106 -25.15 -7.27 -51.48
CA GLN A 106 -24.04 -6.55 -50.84
C GLN A 106 -24.50 -5.82 -49.57
N ALA A 107 -25.66 -5.16 -49.59
CA ALA A 107 -26.24 -4.50 -48.42
C ALA A 107 -26.52 -5.50 -47.29
N ASN A 108 -27.03 -6.69 -47.60
CA ASN A 108 -27.23 -7.74 -46.60
C ASN A 108 -25.91 -8.24 -46.01
N GLN A 109 -24.85 -8.36 -46.82
CA GLN A 109 -23.53 -8.74 -46.34
C GLN A 109 -22.95 -7.67 -45.40
N VAL A 110 -22.97 -6.40 -45.82
CA VAL A 110 -22.52 -5.27 -44.98
C VAL A 110 -23.31 -5.20 -43.68
N LEU A 111 -24.63 -5.42 -43.72
CA LEU A 111 -25.46 -5.44 -42.51
C LEU A 111 -25.07 -6.58 -41.57
N LYS A 112 -24.76 -7.76 -42.11
CA LYS A 112 -24.31 -8.91 -41.31
C LYS A 112 -22.97 -8.61 -40.65
N ASP A 113 -22.01 -8.10 -41.41
CA ASP A 113 -20.66 -7.78 -40.92
C ASP A 113 -20.71 -6.65 -39.89
N ALA A 114 -21.54 -5.62 -40.10
CA ALA A 114 -21.75 -4.56 -39.13
C ALA A 114 -22.34 -5.08 -37.81
N LYS A 115 -23.32 -6.01 -37.87
CA LYS A 115 -23.87 -6.64 -36.67
C LYS A 115 -22.83 -7.44 -35.90
N LEU A 116 -21.98 -8.21 -36.59
CA LEU A 116 -20.88 -8.95 -35.98
C LEU A 116 -19.83 -8.01 -35.37
N GLY A 117 -19.51 -6.90 -36.05
CA GLY A 117 -18.62 -5.88 -35.52
C GLY A 117 -19.16 -5.25 -34.24
N ILE A 118 -20.46 -4.94 -34.20
CA ILE A 118 -21.11 -4.40 -32.98
C ILE A 118 -21.03 -5.40 -31.82
N THR A 119 -21.26 -6.70 -32.06
CA THR A 119 -21.17 -7.70 -30.99
C THR A 119 -19.74 -7.85 -30.48
N ALA A 120 -18.75 -7.90 -31.38
CA ALA A 120 -17.34 -7.99 -31.00
C ALA A 120 -16.89 -6.77 -30.17
N LEU A 121 -17.27 -5.55 -30.60
CA LEU A 121 -16.93 -4.33 -29.85
C LEU A 121 -17.58 -4.29 -28.46
N LYS A 122 -18.79 -4.85 -28.29
CA LYS A 122 -19.42 -4.95 -26.97
C LYS A 122 -18.64 -5.90 -26.06
N GLU A 123 -18.27 -7.07 -26.57
CA GLU A 123 -17.47 -8.05 -25.82
C GLU A 123 -16.10 -7.48 -25.43
N ASP A 124 -15.44 -6.75 -26.33
CA ASP A 124 -14.16 -6.10 -26.06
C ASP A 124 -14.30 -4.97 -25.01
N LEU A 125 -15.38 -4.18 -25.07
CA LEU A 125 -15.65 -3.15 -24.06
C LEU A 125 -15.84 -3.78 -22.66
N ASP A 126 -16.62 -4.86 -22.57
CA ASP A 126 -16.81 -5.59 -21.32
C ASP A 126 -15.46 -6.16 -20.82
N ALA A 127 -14.67 -6.74 -21.71
CA ALA A 127 -13.34 -7.25 -21.37
C ALA A 127 -12.41 -6.15 -20.84
N VAL A 128 -12.36 -4.99 -21.50
CA VAL A 128 -11.56 -3.83 -21.04
C VAL A 128 -12.02 -3.36 -19.66
N GLN A 129 -13.33 -3.30 -19.42
CA GLN A 129 -13.89 -2.91 -18.13
C GLN A 129 -13.45 -3.89 -17.02
N THR A 130 -13.56 -5.21 -17.25
CA THR A 130 -13.13 -6.21 -16.27
C THR A 130 -11.63 -6.14 -15.96
N VAL A 131 -10.80 -5.87 -16.99
CA VAL A 131 -9.35 -5.72 -16.82
C VAL A 131 -9.03 -4.45 -16.02
N ALA A 132 -9.71 -3.34 -16.29
CA ALA A 132 -9.55 -2.09 -15.55
C ALA A 132 -9.89 -2.27 -14.06
N GLU A 133 -11.03 -2.90 -13.75
CA GLU A 133 -11.43 -3.21 -12.38
C GLU A 133 -10.44 -4.14 -11.67
N THR A 134 -9.94 -5.15 -12.39
CA THR A 134 -8.92 -6.06 -11.85
C THR A 134 -7.61 -5.34 -11.55
N LEU A 135 -7.19 -4.42 -12.43
CA LEU A 135 -5.99 -3.62 -12.24
C LEU A 135 -6.13 -2.73 -10.99
N GLU A 136 -7.26 -2.06 -10.85
CA GLU A 136 -7.57 -1.21 -9.69
C GLU A 136 -7.58 -2.01 -8.38
N ASN A 137 -8.20 -3.19 -8.39
CA ASN A 137 -8.19 -4.12 -7.25
C ASN A 137 -6.77 -4.54 -6.86
N LYS A 138 -5.92 -4.86 -7.84
CA LYS A 138 -4.52 -5.23 -7.60
C LYS A 138 -3.70 -4.05 -7.05
N ALA A 139 -3.93 -2.84 -7.56
CA ALA A 139 -3.25 -1.63 -7.05
C ALA A 139 -3.63 -1.34 -5.58
N ARG A 140 -4.92 -1.41 -5.24
CA ARG A 140 -5.40 -1.25 -3.87
C ARG A 140 -4.85 -2.34 -2.94
N GLN A 141 -4.82 -3.59 -3.40
CA GLN A 141 -4.26 -4.69 -2.63
C GLN A 141 -2.76 -4.50 -2.37
N ALA A 142 -1.97 -4.18 -3.41
CA ALA A 142 -0.54 -3.93 -3.27
C ALA A 142 -0.24 -2.78 -2.30
N THR A 143 -1.04 -1.70 -2.36
CA THR A 143 -0.93 -0.58 -1.43
C THR A 143 -1.20 -1.03 0.00
N THR A 144 -2.26 -1.81 0.22
CA THR A 144 -2.61 -2.36 1.53
C THR A 144 -1.52 -3.28 2.07
N ASP A 145 -0.95 -4.14 1.22
CA ASP A 145 0.11 -5.07 1.59
C ASP A 145 1.36 -4.33 2.07
N VAL A 146 1.79 -3.29 1.33
CA VAL A 146 2.90 -2.43 1.73
C VAL A 146 2.62 -1.79 3.10
N MET A 147 1.41 -1.22 3.29
CA MET A 147 1.05 -0.59 4.57
C MET A 147 0.99 -1.57 5.74
N VAL A 148 0.51 -2.80 5.53
CA VAL A 148 0.49 -3.85 6.56
C VAL A 148 1.92 -4.28 6.89
N TYR A 149 2.75 -4.50 5.87
CA TYR A 149 4.14 -4.91 6.05
C TYR A 149 4.95 -3.88 6.83
N MET A 150 4.85 -2.59 6.45
CA MET A 150 5.54 -1.51 7.15
C MET A 150 5.10 -1.40 8.62
N ARG A 151 3.79 -1.51 8.90
CA ARG A 151 3.29 -1.52 10.28
C ARG A 151 3.88 -2.66 11.11
N ARG A 152 3.96 -3.87 10.53
CA ARG A 152 4.57 -5.03 11.20
C ARG A 152 6.05 -4.80 11.50
N LEU A 153 6.80 -4.21 10.57
CA LEU A 153 8.21 -3.88 10.78
C LEU A 153 8.39 -2.87 11.92
N VAL A 154 7.59 -1.81 11.94
CA VAL A 154 7.64 -0.80 13.01
C VAL A 154 7.36 -1.45 14.37
N SER A 155 6.30 -2.25 14.48
CA SER A 155 5.97 -2.93 15.74
C SER A 155 7.07 -3.89 16.18
N ALA A 156 7.71 -4.61 15.27
CA ALA A 156 8.82 -5.52 15.59
C ALA A 156 10.07 -4.77 16.10
N ILE A 157 10.38 -3.62 15.47
CA ILE A 157 11.50 -2.77 15.90
C ILE A 157 11.23 -2.18 17.27
N GLU A 158 10.03 -1.63 17.50
CA GLU A 158 9.65 -1.06 18.80
C GLU A 158 9.64 -2.11 19.91
N ALA A 159 9.17 -3.33 19.63
CA ALA A 159 9.23 -4.43 20.59
C ALA A 159 10.67 -4.77 20.97
N ARG A 160 11.58 -4.83 20.00
CA ARG A 160 13.00 -5.12 20.22
C ARG A 160 13.72 -3.99 20.94
N GLU A 161 13.41 -2.74 20.64
CA GLU A 161 13.91 -1.57 21.37
C GLU A 161 13.52 -1.65 22.86
N ASN A 162 12.24 -1.86 23.15
CA ASN A 162 11.73 -1.97 24.51
C ASN A 162 12.38 -3.14 25.28
N GLU A 163 12.56 -4.28 24.62
CA GLU A 163 13.25 -5.42 25.20
C GLU A 163 14.70 -5.09 25.60
N LEU A 164 15.45 -4.45 24.70
CA LEU A 164 16.84 -4.08 24.96
C LEU A 164 16.95 -3.05 26.09
N LEU A 165 16.07 -2.04 26.11
CA LEU A 165 16.00 -1.07 27.20
C LEU A 165 15.68 -1.73 28.54
N ALA A 166 14.73 -2.67 28.57
CA ALA A 166 14.40 -3.43 29.78
C ALA A 166 15.59 -4.28 30.28
N ARG A 167 16.37 -4.88 29.37
CA ARG A 167 17.59 -5.62 29.73
C ARG A 167 18.66 -4.70 30.33
N ILE A 168 18.86 -3.51 29.76
CA ILE A 168 19.78 -2.50 30.29
C ILE A 168 19.37 -2.09 31.71
N GLU A 169 18.09 -1.77 31.90
CA GLU A 169 17.59 -1.33 33.20
C GLU A 169 17.69 -2.43 34.26
N LYS A 170 17.33 -3.67 33.88
CA LYS A 170 17.52 -4.83 34.76
C LYS A 170 18.98 -5.00 35.17
N ALA A 171 19.92 -4.92 34.23
CA ALA A 171 21.34 -5.01 34.51
C ALA A 171 21.81 -3.87 35.43
N ARG A 172 21.32 -2.64 35.20
CA ARG A 172 21.61 -1.48 36.04
C ARG A 172 21.14 -1.70 37.49
N LEU A 173 19.89 -2.13 37.68
CA LEU A 173 19.32 -2.39 39.00
C LEU A 173 20.06 -3.51 39.75
N MET A 174 20.38 -4.63 39.08
CA MET A 174 21.14 -5.73 39.70
C MET A 174 22.54 -5.28 40.13
N LYS A 175 23.25 -4.55 39.27
CA LYS A 175 24.58 -4.00 39.61
C LYS A 175 24.51 -3.00 40.75
N TYR A 176 23.49 -2.14 40.77
CA TYR A 176 23.30 -1.17 41.84
C TYR A 176 23.02 -1.86 43.19
N ALA A 177 22.13 -2.86 43.21
CA ALA A 177 21.85 -3.64 44.41
C ALA A 177 23.09 -4.37 44.95
N ALA A 178 23.93 -4.92 44.06
CA ALA A 178 25.21 -5.55 44.47
C ALA A 178 26.20 -4.52 45.07
N LEU A 179 26.27 -3.32 44.50
CA LEU A 179 27.11 -2.24 45.03
C LEU A 179 26.59 -1.73 46.39
N GLU A 180 25.28 -1.60 46.54
CA GLU A 180 24.64 -1.18 47.79
C GLU A 180 24.88 -2.20 48.91
N ALA A 181 24.69 -3.49 48.62
CA ALA A 181 24.99 -4.57 49.56
C ALA A 181 26.47 -4.57 49.99
N ARG A 182 27.41 -4.35 49.04
CA ARG A 182 28.84 -4.23 49.34
C ARG A 182 29.13 -2.99 50.18
N SER A 183 28.52 -1.85 49.88
CA SER A 183 28.66 -0.60 50.63
C SER A 183 28.20 -0.76 52.08
N ASP A 184 27.04 -1.37 52.28
CA ASP A 184 26.50 -1.62 53.63
C ASP A 184 27.36 -2.60 54.43
N TYR A 185 27.88 -3.64 53.79
CA TYR A 185 28.83 -4.54 54.42
C TYR A 185 30.10 -3.80 54.88
N LEU A 186 30.68 -2.97 54.01
CA LEU A 186 31.88 -2.20 54.34
C LEU A 186 31.62 -1.22 55.48
N LYS A 187 30.50 -0.50 55.46
CA LYS A 187 30.11 0.43 56.55
C LYS A 187 29.94 -0.30 57.89
N LYS A 188 29.25 -1.45 57.90
CA LYS A 188 29.06 -2.27 59.10
C LYS A 188 30.38 -2.81 59.63
N SER A 189 31.25 -3.28 58.74
CA SER A 189 32.56 -3.81 59.10
C SER A 189 33.47 -2.71 59.67
N LEU A 190 33.46 -1.51 59.06
CA LEU A 190 34.19 -0.35 59.56
C LEU A 190 33.70 0.05 60.96
N CYS A 191 32.38 0.13 61.17
CA CYS A 191 31.80 0.45 62.47
C CYS A 191 32.20 -0.57 63.56
N ARG A 192 32.07 -1.87 63.26
CA ARG A 192 32.47 -2.95 64.18
C ARG A 192 33.95 -2.88 64.53
N LEU A 193 34.81 -2.72 63.53
CA LEU A 193 36.25 -2.64 63.74
C LEU A 193 36.65 -1.39 64.53
N SER A 194 36.04 -0.24 64.25
CA SER A 194 36.27 1.00 65.01
C SER A 194 35.93 0.80 66.49
N ILE A 195 34.72 0.29 66.80
CA ILE A 195 34.30 0.04 68.18
C ILE A 195 35.24 -0.97 68.88
N THR A 196 35.68 -2.00 68.16
CA THR A 196 36.58 -3.02 68.73
C THR A 196 37.96 -2.44 69.02
N ILE A 197 38.47 -1.56 68.14
CA ILE A 197 39.72 -0.84 68.36
C ILE A 197 39.59 0.12 69.55
N ASP A 198 38.52 0.91 69.63
CA ASP A 198 38.29 1.86 70.73
C ASP A 198 38.29 1.12 72.09
N ARG A 199 37.57 0.00 72.17
CA ARG A 199 37.55 -0.86 73.37
C ARG A 199 38.90 -1.49 73.70
N LEU A 200 39.65 -1.92 72.67
CA LEU A 200 40.97 -2.48 72.87
C LEU A 200 41.95 -1.42 73.41
N VAL A 201 41.86 -0.19 72.91
CA VAL A 201 42.65 0.94 73.42
C VAL A 201 42.30 1.24 74.88
N GLU A 202 41.01 1.33 75.23
CA GLU A 202 40.55 1.52 76.62
C GLU A 202 41.03 0.39 77.56
N ALA A 203 41.00 -0.86 77.09
CA ALA A 203 41.50 -2.00 77.86
C ALA A 203 43.04 -1.97 78.02
N MET A 204 43.77 -1.52 77.00
CA MET A 204 45.22 -1.33 77.06
C MET A 204 45.61 -0.25 78.07
N ASP A 205 44.89 0.88 78.08
CA ASP A 205 45.15 1.99 79.01
C ASP A 205 44.85 1.60 80.47
N SER A 206 43.80 0.81 80.71
CA SER A 206 43.43 0.35 82.06
C SER A 206 44.33 -0.76 82.61
N PHE A 207 44.84 -1.67 81.77
CA PHE A 207 45.80 -2.71 82.17
C PHE A 207 47.15 -2.14 82.65
N ALA A 208 47.52 -0.95 82.19
CA ALA A 208 48.71 -0.26 82.69
C ALA A 208 48.58 0.08 84.19
N VAL A 209 47.36 0.08 84.74
CA VAL A 209 47.04 0.42 86.14
C VAL A 209 46.73 -0.82 86.98
N ASP A 210 45.98 -1.80 86.46
CA ASP A 210 45.60 -3.04 87.15
C ASP A 210 46.11 -4.30 86.42
N SER A 211 46.92 -5.11 87.12
CA SER A 211 47.72 -6.21 86.53
C SER A 211 46.96 -7.45 86.04
N ASN A 212 45.62 -7.46 86.05
CA ASN A 212 44.84 -8.63 85.66
C ASN A 212 43.57 -8.27 84.87
N SER A 213 43.73 -7.57 83.75
CA SER A 213 42.62 -7.23 82.86
C SER A 213 42.43 -8.28 81.76
N LEU A 214 41.48 -9.21 81.99
CA LEU A 214 41.06 -10.22 81.01
C LEU A 214 40.48 -9.58 79.73
N ASP A 215 40.02 -8.33 79.83
CA ASP A 215 39.41 -7.56 78.73
C ASP A 215 40.37 -7.31 77.57
N ILE A 216 41.69 -7.18 77.84
CA ILE A 216 42.69 -7.08 76.77
C ILE A 216 42.70 -8.32 75.90
N LEU A 217 42.67 -9.51 76.50
CA LEU A 217 42.70 -10.76 75.75
C LEU A 217 41.44 -10.89 74.90
N LEU A 218 40.27 -10.57 75.49
CA LEU A 218 38.99 -10.59 74.80
C LEU A 218 38.96 -9.64 73.60
N PHE A 219 39.27 -8.35 73.79
CA PHE A 219 39.18 -7.37 72.71
C PHE A 219 40.28 -7.55 71.66
N LYS A 220 41.46 -8.04 72.02
CA LYS A 220 42.52 -8.41 71.06
C LYS A 220 42.05 -9.57 70.18
N ASP A 221 41.48 -10.61 70.77
CA ASP A 221 40.97 -11.75 70.02
C ASP A 221 39.78 -11.34 69.13
N MET A 222 38.87 -10.50 69.64
CA MET A 222 37.79 -9.92 68.83
C MET A 222 38.33 -9.11 67.65
N ALA A 223 39.30 -8.21 67.87
CA ALA A 223 39.90 -7.41 66.80
C ALA A 223 40.56 -8.30 65.74
N SER A 224 41.28 -9.34 66.18
CA SER A 224 41.91 -10.29 65.26
C SER A 224 40.88 -11.05 64.41
N ALA A 225 39.77 -11.48 65.01
CA ALA A 225 38.70 -12.18 64.31
C ALA A 225 37.97 -11.29 63.29
N GLU A 226 37.72 -10.03 63.65
CA GLU A 226 37.14 -9.04 62.74
C GLU A 226 38.01 -8.79 61.51
N VAL A 227 39.32 -8.60 61.73
CA VAL A 227 40.30 -8.42 60.65
C VAL A 227 40.29 -9.62 59.71
N ILE A 228 40.38 -10.85 60.24
CA ILE A 228 40.36 -12.08 59.44
C ILE A 228 39.07 -12.18 58.61
N THR A 229 37.93 -11.87 59.22
CA THR A 229 36.62 -11.96 58.55
C THR A 229 36.51 -11.00 57.36
N ILE A 230 37.08 -9.80 57.47
CA ILE A 230 37.08 -8.80 56.39
C ILE A 230 37.92 -9.29 55.19
N PHE A 231 39.08 -9.90 55.45
CA PHE A 231 39.99 -10.36 54.38
C PHE A 231 39.55 -11.65 53.67
N LEU A 232 38.78 -12.52 54.33
CA LEU A 232 38.35 -13.79 53.74
C LEU A 232 37.10 -13.69 52.85
N LEU A 233 36.23 -12.70 53.07
CA LEU A 233 34.98 -12.56 52.31
C LEU A 233 35.12 -11.77 50.99
N PHE A 234 36.28 -11.16 50.74
CA PHE A 234 36.63 -10.51 49.49
C PHE A 234 38.11 -10.77 49.15
N PRO A 235 38.45 -11.87 48.45
CA PRO A 235 39.76 -11.98 47.81
C PRO A 235 39.89 -10.83 46.81
N THR A 236 41.05 -10.19 46.81
CA THR A 236 41.39 -9.10 45.88
C THR A 236 41.43 -9.56 44.45
#